data_AF-A0A3M7AIW0-F1
#
_entry.id   AF-A0A3M7AIW0-F1
#
_cell.length_a   1.000
_cell.length_b   1.000
_cell.length_c   1.000
_cell.angle_alpha   90.00
_cell.angle_beta   90.00
_cell.angle_gamma   90.00
#
_symmetry.space_group_name_H-M   'P 1'
#
loop_
_entity.id
_entity.type
_entity.pdbx_description
1 polymer ?
#
loop_
_entity_poly.entity_id
_entity_poly.type
_entity_poly.pdbx_seq_one_letter_code
_entity_poly.pdbx_strand_id
1 'polypeptide(L)'
;MEASPIAKQFGKIKFGDYQGSLQFISTNPEVLAEKETDGLLVEAFNTQSNATNRQEQDYARQCVHQALLLQYCRQLGKDGVGLFFKRITTQGHQARKMFLDDVNSTYDRIRTRTAELNRQKAEEPEGGVEQIQLHAVDPNTTINIITPPPLDKCQSDDERAARSIFDTFPPGLQRALESASLDKVNEVLGKMSVDEAEQIVEQLGNGGMLSLEEGVIDATTDEGKKQMEEIERTHAMPGQKGEEERVVEVDEMD
;
A
#
# COMPACT_ATOMS: atom_id res chain seq x y z
N MET A 1 -13.63 -10.99 -6.62
CA MET A 1 -14.85 -11.29 -7.41
C MET A 1 -15.03 -10.14 -8.39
N GLU A 2 -15.24 -10.42 -9.67
CA GLU A 2 -15.49 -9.39 -10.69
C GLU A 2 -16.88 -9.58 -11.29
N ALA A 3 -17.48 -8.51 -11.81
CA ALA A 3 -18.71 -8.61 -12.57
C ALA A 3 -18.52 -9.50 -13.80
N SER A 4 -19.39 -10.51 -13.94
CA SER A 4 -19.41 -11.36 -15.12
C SER A 4 -19.74 -10.55 -16.39
N PRO A 5 -19.50 -11.10 -17.59
CA PRO A 5 -19.89 -10.43 -18.83
C PRO A 5 -21.39 -10.09 -18.90
N ILE A 6 -22.26 -10.94 -18.37
CA ILE A 6 -23.71 -10.74 -18.39
C ILE A 6 -24.13 -9.63 -17.40
N ALA A 7 -23.51 -9.59 -16.22
CA ALA A 7 -23.68 -8.50 -15.27
C ALA A 7 -23.23 -7.16 -15.88
N LYS A 8 -22.05 -7.11 -16.52
CA LYS A 8 -21.56 -5.89 -17.18
C LYS A 8 -22.47 -5.42 -18.31
N GLN A 9 -23.10 -6.33 -19.06
CA GLN A 9 -24.10 -5.96 -20.07
C GLN A 9 -25.36 -5.36 -19.42
N PHE A 10 -25.86 -5.99 -18.36
CA PHE A 10 -27.01 -5.47 -17.60
C PHE A 10 -26.71 -4.11 -16.96
N GLY A 11 -25.51 -3.94 -16.39
CA GLY A 11 -25.00 -2.70 -15.81
C GLY A 11 -24.96 -1.51 -16.77
N LYS A 12 -24.90 -1.76 -18.10
CA LYS A 12 -24.92 -0.71 -19.13
C LYS A 12 -26.33 -0.23 -19.51
N ILE A 13 -27.38 -0.90 -19.06
CA ILE A 13 -28.76 -0.46 -19.29
C ILE A 13 -28.99 0.85 -18.55
N LYS A 14 -29.50 1.86 -19.28
CA LYS A 14 -29.64 3.23 -18.79
C LYS A 14 -30.46 3.30 -17.51
N PHE A 15 -30.06 4.19 -16.62
CA PHE A 15 -30.82 4.52 -15.42
C PHE A 15 -32.28 4.86 -15.77
N GLY A 16 -33.24 4.20 -15.11
CA GLY A 16 -34.67 4.38 -15.35
C GLY A 16 -35.23 3.70 -16.60
N ASP A 17 -34.41 3.02 -17.41
CA ASP A 17 -34.89 2.17 -18.52
C ASP A 17 -35.38 0.82 -17.97
N TYR A 18 -36.53 0.86 -17.32
CA TYR A 18 -37.15 -0.30 -16.71
C TYR A 18 -37.65 -1.33 -17.74
N GLN A 19 -38.02 -0.88 -18.93
CA GLN A 19 -38.45 -1.77 -20.01
C GLN A 19 -37.25 -2.59 -20.53
N GLY A 20 -36.13 -1.92 -20.81
CA GLY A 20 -34.88 -2.59 -21.19
C GLY A 20 -34.38 -3.54 -20.12
N SER A 21 -34.44 -3.13 -18.85
CA SER A 21 -34.03 -3.96 -17.72
C SER A 21 -34.89 -5.22 -17.58
N LEU A 22 -36.22 -5.08 -17.68
CA LEU A 22 -37.16 -6.21 -17.62
C LEU A 22 -36.96 -7.19 -18.80
N GLN A 23 -36.78 -6.66 -20.01
CA GLN A 23 -36.54 -7.48 -21.20
C GLN A 23 -35.23 -8.25 -21.09
N PHE A 24 -34.17 -7.63 -20.58
CA PHE A 24 -32.89 -8.28 -20.37
C PHE A 24 -33.00 -9.43 -19.36
N ILE A 25 -33.62 -9.20 -18.20
CA ILE A 25 -33.82 -10.23 -17.18
C ILE A 25 -34.65 -11.40 -17.73
N SER A 26 -35.68 -11.10 -18.53
CA SER A 26 -36.55 -12.13 -19.12
C SER A 26 -35.82 -13.01 -20.14
N THR A 27 -34.84 -12.46 -20.85
CA THR A 27 -34.02 -13.19 -21.83
C THR A 27 -32.78 -13.84 -21.23
N ASN A 28 -32.36 -13.39 -20.05
CA ASN A 28 -31.15 -13.83 -19.37
C ASN A 28 -31.42 -14.05 -17.87
N PRO A 29 -32.26 -15.03 -17.50
CA PRO A 29 -32.67 -15.23 -16.11
C PRO A 29 -31.52 -15.55 -15.14
N GLU A 30 -30.40 -16.06 -15.65
CA GLU A 30 -29.16 -16.31 -14.88
C GLU A 30 -28.56 -15.02 -14.29
N VAL A 31 -28.89 -13.85 -14.84
CA VAL A 31 -28.46 -12.55 -14.29
C VAL A 31 -29.05 -12.29 -12.90
N LEU A 32 -30.12 -12.99 -12.52
CA LEU A 32 -30.72 -12.85 -11.19
C LEU A 32 -29.89 -13.52 -10.09
N ALA A 33 -28.89 -14.35 -10.41
CA ALA A 33 -28.06 -14.99 -9.40
C ALA A 33 -27.38 -13.96 -8.48
N GLU A 34 -27.25 -14.29 -7.19
CA GLU A 34 -26.73 -13.37 -6.17
C GLU A 34 -25.35 -12.80 -6.52
N LYS A 35 -24.46 -13.68 -7.01
CA LYS A 35 -23.12 -13.32 -7.51
C LYS A 35 -23.11 -12.20 -8.56
N GLU A 36 -24.20 -12.03 -9.33
CA GLU A 36 -24.28 -11.00 -10.36
C GLU A 36 -24.61 -9.63 -9.76
N THR A 37 -25.40 -9.60 -8.69
CA THR A 37 -25.60 -8.38 -7.88
C THR A 37 -24.29 -7.97 -7.22
N ASP A 38 -23.60 -8.92 -6.58
CA ASP A 38 -22.32 -8.63 -5.91
C ASP A 38 -21.28 -8.15 -6.92
N GLY A 39 -21.21 -8.80 -8.08
CA GLY A 39 -20.38 -8.39 -9.20
C GLY A 39 -20.63 -6.94 -9.62
N LEU A 40 -21.90 -6.54 -9.78
CA LEU A 40 -22.26 -5.16 -10.12
C LEU A 40 -21.91 -4.15 -9.02
N LEU A 41 -22.02 -4.51 -7.74
CA LEU A 41 -21.61 -3.64 -6.65
C LEU A 41 -20.08 -3.47 -6.61
N VAL A 42 -19.33 -4.54 -6.90
CA VAL A 42 -17.86 -4.46 -7.05
C VAL A 42 -17.48 -3.60 -8.26
N GLU A 43 -18.15 -3.77 -9.40
CA GLU A 43 -17.96 -2.92 -10.59
C GLU A 43 -18.23 -1.44 -10.27
N ALA A 44 -19.31 -1.15 -9.54
CA ALA A 44 -19.64 0.20 -9.10
C ALA A 44 -18.54 0.79 -8.22
N PHE A 45 -18.04 0.01 -7.25
CA PHE A 45 -16.97 0.42 -6.35
C PHE A 45 -15.67 0.70 -7.11
N ASN A 46 -15.24 -0.23 -7.96
CA ASN A 46 -14.01 -0.10 -8.75
C ASN A 46 -14.09 1.07 -9.72
N THR A 47 -15.22 1.24 -10.41
CA THR A 47 -15.44 2.39 -11.30
C THR A 47 -15.38 3.69 -10.50
N GLN A 48 -16.10 3.78 -9.39
CA GLN A 48 -16.14 5.00 -8.58
C GLN A 48 -14.77 5.34 -7.99
N SER A 49 -13.99 4.34 -7.56
CA SER A 49 -12.65 4.52 -7.01
C SER A 49 -11.66 5.12 -8.01
N ASN A 50 -11.84 4.82 -9.31
CA ASN A 50 -10.97 5.28 -10.39
C ASN A 50 -11.59 6.44 -11.20
N ALA A 51 -12.78 6.92 -10.81
CA ALA A 51 -13.51 7.90 -11.60
C ALA A 51 -12.80 9.25 -11.63
N THR A 52 -12.44 9.70 -12.83
CA THR A 52 -11.82 11.00 -13.12
C THR A 52 -12.80 12.02 -13.67
N ASN A 53 -13.96 11.54 -14.15
CA ASN A 53 -14.96 12.36 -14.81
C ASN A 53 -16.38 11.96 -14.39
N ARG A 54 -17.36 12.81 -14.75
CA ARG A 54 -18.77 12.60 -14.40
C ARG A 54 -19.39 11.37 -15.07
N GLN A 55 -18.93 11.01 -16.26
CA GLN A 55 -19.47 9.87 -17.00
C GLN A 55 -19.19 8.55 -16.26
N GLU A 56 -17.99 8.40 -15.69
CA GLU A 56 -17.62 7.24 -14.87
C GLU A 56 -18.41 7.18 -13.57
N GLN A 57 -18.63 8.34 -12.91
CA GLN A 57 -19.48 8.44 -11.72
C GLN A 57 -20.93 8.05 -12.02
N ASP A 58 -21.48 8.53 -13.14
CA ASP A 58 -22.82 8.17 -13.59
C ASP A 58 -22.93 6.67 -13.91
N TYR A 59 -21.90 6.06 -14.51
CA TYR A 59 -21.84 4.61 -14.74
C TYR A 59 -21.74 3.81 -13.43
N ALA A 60 -20.95 4.25 -12.45
CA ALA A 60 -20.89 3.62 -11.13
C ALA A 60 -22.27 3.65 -10.44
N ARG A 61 -22.94 4.80 -10.46
CA ARG A 61 -24.32 4.93 -9.96
C ARG A 61 -25.31 4.04 -10.72
N GLN A 62 -25.13 3.88 -12.02
CA GLN A 62 -25.93 2.96 -12.83
C GLN A 62 -25.71 1.50 -12.43
N CYS A 63 -24.46 1.09 -12.17
CA CYS A 63 -24.17 -0.26 -11.68
C CYS A 63 -24.86 -0.53 -10.33
N VAL A 64 -24.88 0.44 -9.40
CA VAL A 64 -25.65 0.34 -8.14
C VAL A 64 -27.15 0.18 -8.42
N HIS A 65 -27.70 1.00 -9.31
CA HIS A 65 -29.12 0.91 -9.69
C HIS A 65 -29.48 -0.47 -10.22
N GLN A 66 -28.66 -1.02 -11.13
CA GLN A 66 -28.87 -2.34 -11.71
C GLN A 66 -28.67 -3.46 -10.68
N ALA A 67 -27.69 -3.34 -9.79
CA ALA A 67 -27.49 -4.31 -8.70
C ALA A 67 -28.71 -4.41 -7.78
N LEU A 68 -29.23 -3.27 -7.33
CA LEU A 68 -30.39 -3.22 -6.44
C LEU A 68 -31.68 -3.67 -7.16
N LEU A 69 -31.82 -3.41 -8.46
CA LEU A 69 -32.91 -3.96 -9.27
C LEU A 69 -32.98 -5.49 -9.16
N LEU A 70 -31.86 -6.17 -9.34
CA LEU A 70 -31.78 -7.63 -9.22
C LEU A 70 -32.06 -8.10 -7.79
N GLN A 71 -31.51 -7.40 -6.80
CA GLN A 71 -31.73 -7.71 -5.37
C GLN A 71 -33.21 -7.65 -5.00
N TYR A 72 -33.91 -6.58 -5.38
CA TYR A 72 -35.33 -6.43 -5.12
C TYR A 72 -36.17 -7.46 -5.87
N CYS A 73 -35.81 -7.79 -7.12
CA CYS A 73 -36.48 -8.85 -7.88
C CYS A 73 -36.39 -10.20 -7.16
N ARG A 74 -35.22 -10.56 -6.62
CA ARG A 74 -35.02 -11.80 -5.84
C ARG A 74 -35.82 -11.82 -4.54
N GLN A 75 -35.85 -10.70 -3.80
CA GLN A 75 -36.52 -10.62 -2.50
C GLN A 75 -38.03 -10.84 -2.58
N LEU A 76 -38.65 -10.60 -3.74
CA LEU A 76 -40.08 -10.81 -3.97
C LEU A 76 -40.45 -12.24 -4.40
N GLY A 77 -39.48 -13.16 -4.53
CA GLY A 77 -39.72 -14.58 -4.80
C GLY A 77 -40.01 -14.92 -6.27
N LYS A 78 -40.75 -16.01 -6.50
CA LYS A 78 -40.93 -16.65 -7.82
C LYS A 78 -41.52 -15.74 -8.90
N ASP A 79 -42.46 -14.86 -8.53
CA ASP A 79 -43.06 -13.85 -9.42
C ASP A 79 -42.50 -12.43 -9.17
N GLY A 80 -41.35 -12.37 -8.51
CA GLY A 80 -40.79 -11.14 -7.95
C GLY A 80 -40.41 -10.10 -8.99
N VAL A 81 -39.90 -10.54 -10.15
CA VAL A 81 -39.51 -9.66 -11.26
C VAL A 81 -40.72 -8.84 -11.74
N GLY A 82 -41.78 -9.51 -12.21
CA GLY A 82 -42.96 -8.83 -12.75
C GLY A 82 -43.63 -7.92 -11.72
N LEU A 83 -43.73 -8.38 -10.46
CA LEU A 83 -44.32 -7.60 -9.37
C LEU A 83 -43.48 -6.36 -9.04
N PHE A 84 -42.16 -6.49 -8.98
CA PHE A 84 -41.25 -5.37 -8.74
C PHE A 84 -41.42 -4.30 -9.81
N PHE A 85 -41.24 -4.68 -11.08
CA PHE A 85 -41.30 -3.76 -12.21
C PHE A 85 -42.67 -3.07 -12.33
N LYS A 86 -43.77 -3.78 -12.03
CA LYS A 86 -45.11 -3.18 -11.96
C LYS A 86 -45.17 -2.09 -10.86
N ARG A 87 -44.64 -2.37 -9.67
CA ARG A 87 -44.66 -1.43 -8.54
C ARG A 87 -43.79 -0.20 -8.77
N ILE A 88 -42.60 -0.34 -9.34
CA ILE A 88 -41.68 0.80 -9.54
C ILE A 88 -42.04 1.69 -10.74
N THR A 89 -42.76 1.16 -11.73
CA THR A 89 -43.23 1.94 -12.89
C THR A 89 -44.60 2.59 -12.66
N THR A 90 -45.37 2.13 -11.67
CA THR A 90 -46.66 2.73 -11.30
C THR A 90 -46.45 4.14 -10.70
N GLN A 91 -47.12 5.15 -11.28
CA GLN A 91 -47.01 6.53 -10.83
C GLN A 91 -47.50 6.69 -9.38
N GLY A 92 -46.72 7.39 -8.55
CA GLY A 92 -47.06 7.64 -7.13
C GLY A 92 -46.88 6.45 -6.19
N HIS A 93 -46.40 5.30 -6.69
CA HIS A 93 -46.21 4.12 -5.86
C HIS A 93 -44.98 4.26 -4.94
N GLN A 94 -45.14 3.98 -3.64
CA GLN A 94 -44.08 4.16 -2.63
C GLN A 94 -42.82 3.33 -2.91
N ALA A 95 -42.96 2.14 -3.49
CA ALA A 95 -41.81 1.30 -3.86
C ALA A 95 -40.79 2.00 -4.77
N ARG A 96 -41.25 2.89 -5.67
CA ARG A 96 -40.32 3.66 -6.52
C ARG A 96 -39.46 4.60 -5.69
N LYS A 97 -40.07 5.29 -4.72
CA LYS A 97 -39.36 6.21 -3.84
C LYS A 97 -38.35 5.44 -2.98
N MET A 98 -38.79 4.37 -2.30
CA MET A 98 -37.92 3.54 -1.47
C MET A 98 -36.73 2.96 -2.26
N PHE A 99 -36.99 2.43 -3.44
CA PHE A 99 -35.94 1.90 -4.31
C PHE A 99 -34.92 2.99 -4.69
N LEU A 100 -35.37 4.18 -5.11
CA LEU A 100 -34.47 5.27 -5.47
C LEU A 100 -33.69 5.82 -4.27
N ASP A 101 -34.32 5.90 -3.10
CA ASP A 101 -33.67 6.32 -1.85
C ASP A 101 -32.55 5.33 -1.48
N ASP A 102 -32.79 4.02 -1.62
CA ASP A 102 -31.76 2.98 -1.40
C ASP A 102 -30.62 3.07 -2.41
N VAL A 103 -30.92 3.30 -3.69
CA VAL A 103 -29.90 3.50 -4.74
C VAL A 103 -29.02 4.69 -4.40
N ASN A 104 -29.62 5.82 -4.02
CA ASN A 104 -28.87 7.02 -3.65
C ASN A 104 -28.01 6.77 -2.41
N SER A 105 -28.60 6.21 -1.34
CA SER A 105 -27.89 5.91 -0.10
C SER A 105 -26.72 4.94 -0.31
N THR A 106 -26.89 3.93 -1.16
CA THR A 106 -25.85 2.94 -1.46
C THR A 106 -24.73 3.56 -2.28
N TYR A 107 -25.08 4.34 -3.31
CA TYR A 107 -24.08 5.05 -4.11
C TYR A 107 -23.31 6.08 -3.29
N ASP A 108 -23.98 6.84 -2.42
CA ASP A 108 -23.32 7.82 -1.54
C ASP A 108 -22.34 7.15 -0.56
N ARG A 109 -22.68 5.96 -0.04
CA ARG A 109 -21.77 5.16 0.78
C ARG A 109 -20.53 4.73 -0.02
N ILE A 110 -20.71 4.21 -1.24
CA ILE A 110 -19.59 3.83 -2.12
C ILE A 110 -18.73 5.05 -2.45
N ARG A 111 -19.32 6.19 -2.82
CA ARG A 111 -18.62 7.43 -3.14
C ARG A 111 -17.82 7.96 -1.96
N THR A 112 -18.40 7.95 -0.76
CA THR A 112 -17.72 8.39 0.46
C THR A 112 -16.56 7.47 0.80
N ARG A 113 -16.80 6.15 0.79
CA ARG A 113 -15.79 5.14 1.12
C ARG A 113 -14.61 5.15 0.16
N THR A 114 -14.87 5.26 -1.14
CA THR A 114 -13.81 5.34 -2.17
C THR A 114 -13.00 6.63 -2.05
N ALA A 115 -13.65 7.77 -1.76
CA ALA A 115 -12.94 9.03 -1.49
C ALA A 115 -12.04 8.95 -0.25
N GLU A 116 -12.53 8.32 0.83
CA GLU A 116 -11.73 8.08 2.04
C GLU A 116 -10.51 7.20 1.77
N LEU A 117 -10.69 6.10 1.04
CA LEU A 117 -9.59 5.19 0.69
C LEU A 117 -8.57 5.84 -0.23
N ASN A 118 -9.01 6.63 -1.21
CA ASN A 118 -8.10 7.37 -2.07
C ASN A 118 -7.33 8.44 -1.29
N ARG A 119 -7.97 9.10 -0.31
CA ARG A 119 -7.28 10.02 0.60
C ARG A 119 -6.26 9.29 1.47
N GLN A 120 -6.61 8.14 2.04
CA GLN A 120 -5.68 7.30 2.80
C GLN A 120 -4.48 6.88 1.96
N LYS A 121 -4.69 6.43 0.72
CA LYS A 121 -3.60 6.09 -0.21
C LYS A 121 -2.71 7.28 -0.59
N ALA A 122 -3.24 8.50 -0.56
CA ALA A 122 -2.47 9.72 -0.83
C ALA A 122 -1.76 10.26 0.42
N GLU A 123 -2.24 9.92 1.62
CA GLU A 123 -1.64 10.28 2.91
C GLU A 123 -0.66 9.21 3.40
N GLU A 124 -0.82 7.96 2.96
CA GLU A 124 0.24 6.97 2.97
C GLU A 124 1.34 7.48 2.02
N PRO A 125 2.58 7.71 2.50
CA PRO A 125 3.69 7.90 1.57
C PRO A 125 3.69 6.68 0.64
N GLU A 126 3.81 6.87 -0.68
CA GLU A 126 3.99 5.77 -1.63
C GLU A 126 5.06 4.81 -1.09
N GLY A 127 4.66 3.72 -0.44
CA GLY A 127 5.52 3.24 0.65
C GLY A 127 5.00 2.06 1.45
N GLY A 128 4.08 1.27 0.90
CA GLY A 128 3.99 -0.15 1.24
C GLY A 128 5.09 -0.98 0.56
N VAL A 129 6.17 -0.34 0.11
CA VAL A 129 7.42 -1.00 -0.29
C VAL A 129 8.18 -1.30 0.99
N GLU A 130 8.59 -2.56 1.17
CA GLU A 130 9.58 -2.92 2.17
C GLU A 130 10.76 -1.94 2.03
N GLN A 131 11.05 -1.19 3.08
CA GLN A 131 12.07 -0.14 3.01
C GLN A 131 13.42 -0.79 3.30
N ILE A 132 14.35 -0.67 2.36
CA ILE A 132 15.74 -1.05 2.60
C ILE A 132 16.40 0.06 3.43
N GLN A 133 16.80 -0.31 4.65
CA GLN A 133 17.54 0.57 5.55
C GLN A 133 18.92 -0.01 5.84
N LEU A 134 19.96 0.78 5.59
CA LEU A 134 21.33 0.43 5.97
C LEU A 134 21.50 0.61 7.48
N HIS A 135 21.75 -0.51 8.15
CA HIS A 135 22.13 -0.58 9.55
C HIS A 135 23.25 -1.61 9.69
N ALA A 136 24.13 -1.41 10.67
CA ALA A 136 25.15 -2.39 10.99
C ALA A 136 24.50 -3.62 11.65
N VAL A 137 24.93 -4.82 11.26
CA VAL A 137 24.46 -6.08 11.87
C VAL A 137 24.99 -6.24 13.29
N ASP A 138 26.18 -5.69 13.57
CA ASP A 138 26.80 -5.67 14.90
C ASP A 138 26.81 -4.22 15.44
N PRO A 139 26.42 -3.97 16.71
CA PRO A 139 26.44 -2.65 17.32
C PRO A 139 27.84 -2.01 17.41
N ASN A 140 28.92 -2.77 17.21
CA ASN A 140 30.30 -2.28 17.19
C ASN A 140 30.83 -1.98 15.78
N THR A 141 30.02 -2.20 14.73
CA THR A 141 30.41 -1.88 13.36
C THR A 141 29.81 -0.53 12.97
N THR A 142 30.66 0.42 12.55
CA THR A 142 30.18 1.70 12.04
C THR A 142 30.25 1.69 10.51
N ILE A 143 29.14 2.03 9.86
CA ILE A 143 29.08 2.22 8.40
C ILE A 143 29.51 3.66 8.11
N ASN A 144 30.66 3.80 7.47
CA ASN A 144 31.18 5.08 6.98
C ASN A 144 30.86 5.24 5.49
N ILE A 145 30.31 6.40 5.13
CA ILE A 145 30.03 6.76 3.73
C ILE A 145 31.22 7.55 3.18
N ILE A 146 31.84 7.03 2.13
CA ILE A 146 32.98 7.67 1.46
C ILE A 146 32.51 8.18 0.10
N THR A 147 32.56 9.49 -0.12
CA THR A 147 32.24 10.08 -1.43
C THR A 147 33.49 10.16 -2.30
N PRO A 148 33.46 9.63 -3.54
CA PRO A 148 34.63 9.67 -4.42
C PRO A 148 34.93 11.11 -4.89
N PRO A 149 36.22 11.48 -4.97
CA PRO A 149 36.61 12.82 -5.38
C PRO A 149 36.21 13.10 -6.85
N PRO A 150 36.12 14.39 -7.23
CA PRO A 150 35.94 14.79 -8.63
C PRO A 150 37.03 14.21 -9.55
N LEU A 151 36.68 13.91 -10.81
CA LEU A 151 37.57 13.27 -11.80
C LEU A 151 38.92 14.01 -11.98
N ASP A 152 38.93 15.32 -11.83
CA ASP A 152 40.12 16.19 -11.89
C ASP A 152 41.10 15.98 -10.72
N LYS A 153 40.64 15.34 -9.64
CA LYS A 153 41.41 15.09 -8.42
C LYS A 153 41.69 13.61 -8.15
N CYS A 154 41.11 12.70 -8.93
CA CYS A 154 41.34 11.26 -8.82
C CYS A 154 42.81 10.92 -9.12
N GLN A 155 43.48 10.27 -8.17
CA GLN A 155 44.86 9.84 -8.26
C GLN A 155 44.95 8.39 -8.76
N SER A 156 44.00 7.53 -8.37
CA SER A 156 44.00 6.10 -8.73
C SER A 156 42.92 5.73 -9.76
N ASP A 157 43.10 4.56 -10.40
CA ASP A 157 42.08 4.01 -11.31
C ASP A 157 40.83 3.56 -10.56
N ASP A 158 40.97 3.14 -9.29
CA ASP A 158 39.87 2.76 -8.42
C ASP A 158 38.98 3.98 -8.06
N GLU A 159 39.60 5.14 -7.79
CA GLU A 159 38.86 6.40 -7.55
C GLU A 159 38.08 6.86 -8.79
N ARG A 160 38.66 6.65 -9.99
CA ARG A 160 37.98 6.95 -11.26
C ARG A 160 36.79 6.02 -11.51
N ALA A 161 36.94 4.73 -11.19
CA ALA A 161 35.86 3.75 -11.29
C ALA A 161 34.72 4.04 -10.31
N ALA A 162 35.05 4.32 -9.04
CA ALA A 162 34.09 4.72 -8.01
C ALA A 162 33.33 5.99 -8.41
N ARG A 163 34.03 6.98 -8.96
CA ARG A 163 33.42 8.21 -9.44
C ARG A 163 32.47 7.98 -10.62
N SER A 164 32.83 7.09 -11.54
CA SER A 164 31.93 6.73 -12.65
C SER A 164 30.64 6.08 -12.16
N ILE A 165 30.67 5.30 -11.08
CA ILE A 165 29.46 4.72 -10.46
C ILE A 165 28.64 5.83 -9.78
N PHE A 166 29.29 6.70 -9.01
CA PHE A 166 28.63 7.83 -8.34
C PHE A 166 27.84 8.73 -9.31
N ASP A 167 28.43 9.03 -10.47
CA ASP A 167 27.81 9.88 -11.48
C ASP A 167 26.56 9.24 -12.14
N THR A 168 26.37 7.91 -12.01
CA THR A 168 25.16 7.21 -12.49
C THR A 168 23.97 7.29 -11.54
N PHE A 169 24.20 7.65 -10.28
CA PHE A 169 23.15 7.72 -9.27
C PHE A 169 22.19 8.90 -9.46
N PRO A 170 20.96 8.81 -8.95
CA PRO A 170 20.02 9.93 -8.98
C PRO A 170 20.54 11.13 -8.17
N PRO A 171 20.22 12.38 -8.57
CA PRO A 171 20.71 13.60 -7.90
C PRO A 171 20.33 13.71 -6.41
N GLY A 172 19.30 12.98 -5.97
CA GLY A 172 18.93 12.86 -4.56
C GLY A 172 19.96 12.06 -3.76
N LEU A 173 20.39 10.92 -4.31
CA LEU A 173 21.36 10.03 -3.67
C LEU A 173 22.77 10.61 -3.68
N GLN A 174 23.19 11.26 -4.79
CA GLN A 174 24.48 11.95 -4.86
C GLN A 174 24.65 12.98 -3.73
N ARG A 175 23.61 13.81 -3.51
CA ARG A 175 23.60 14.80 -2.41
C ARG A 175 23.60 14.14 -1.02
N ALA A 176 22.95 12.99 -0.87
CA ALA A 176 22.95 12.25 0.37
C ALA A 176 24.34 11.67 0.68
N LEU A 177 25.02 11.09 -0.32
CA LEU A 177 26.38 10.60 -0.21
C LEU A 177 27.38 11.73 0.10
N GLU A 178 27.29 12.87 -0.60
CA GLU A 178 28.12 14.07 -0.35
C GLU A 178 27.98 14.61 1.07
N SER A 179 26.82 14.38 1.70
CA SER A 179 26.58 14.80 3.08
C SER A 179 27.20 13.87 4.13
N ALA A 180 27.74 12.73 3.71
CA ALA A 180 28.33 11.68 4.54
C ALA A 180 27.43 11.21 5.71
N SER A 181 26.11 11.34 5.56
CA SER A 181 25.12 11.05 6.60
C SER A 181 24.31 9.81 6.23
N LEU A 182 24.41 8.77 7.07
CA LEU A 182 23.68 7.52 6.90
C LEU A 182 22.16 7.75 6.91
N ASP A 183 21.67 8.65 7.76
CA ASP A 183 20.26 9.01 7.85
C ASP A 183 19.73 9.57 6.52
N LYS A 184 20.50 10.45 5.87
CA LYS A 184 20.11 11.03 4.58
C LYS A 184 20.15 10.01 3.44
N VAL A 185 21.09 9.07 3.48
CA VAL A 185 21.15 7.97 2.51
C VAL A 185 19.95 7.03 2.71
N ASN A 186 19.64 6.67 3.95
CA ASN A 186 18.48 5.87 4.31
C ASN A 186 17.15 6.56 3.92
N GLU A 187 17.06 7.88 4.05
CA GLU A 187 15.87 8.64 3.61
C GLU A 187 15.65 8.54 2.09
N VAL A 188 16.73 8.47 1.30
CA VAL A 188 16.65 8.34 -0.16
C VAL A 188 16.36 6.89 -0.54
N LEU A 189 17.03 5.91 0.07
CA LEU A 189 16.78 4.48 -0.16
C LEU A 189 15.36 4.06 0.27
N GLY A 190 14.78 4.70 1.29
CA GLY A 190 13.40 4.44 1.73
C GLY A 190 12.30 4.99 0.81
N LYS A 191 12.66 5.82 -0.19
CA LYS A 191 11.71 6.41 -1.15
C LYS A 191 11.67 5.69 -2.51
N MET A 192 12.53 4.68 -2.72
CA MET A 192 12.60 3.90 -3.96
C MET A 192 12.07 2.47 -3.73
N SER A 193 11.89 1.72 -4.81
CA SER A 193 11.46 0.31 -4.73
C SER A 193 12.57 -0.59 -4.17
N VAL A 194 12.21 -1.73 -3.58
CA VAL A 194 13.16 -2.73 -3.04
C VAL A 194 14.21 -3.12 -4.08
N ASP A 195 13.75 -3.52 -5.28
CA ASP A 195 14.62 -3.96 -6.37
C ASP A 195 15.63 -2.87 -6.78
N GLU A 196 15.20 -1.60 -6.76
CA GLU A 196 16.05 -0.45 -7.08
C GLU A 196 17.04 -0.15 -5.95
N ALA A 197 16.58 -0.23 -4.70
CA ALA A 197 17.42 -0.03 -3.52
C ALA A 197 18.52 -1.10 -3.43
N GLU A 198 18.22 -2.37 -3.68
CA GLU A 198 19.20 -3.46 -3.68
C GLU A 198 20.31 -3.24 -4.72
N GLN A 199 19.93 -2.87 -5.95
CA GLN A 199 20.89 -2.55 -7.02
C GLN A 199 21.80 -1.38 -6.63
N ILE A 200 21.24 -0.35 -6.01
CA ILE A 200 22.00 0.81 -5.56
C ILE A 200 22.94 0.43 -4.42
N VAL A 201 22.50 -0.37 -3.44
CA VAL A 201 23.35 -0.83 -2.34
C VAL A 201 24.51 -1.69 -2.84
N GLU A 202 24.27 -2.56 -3.82
CA GLU A 202 25.33 -3.34 -4.47
C GLU A 202 26.35 -2.43 -5.18
N GLN A 203 25.87 -1.41 -5.91
CA GLN A 203 26.74 -0.44 -6.58
C GLN A 203 27.54 0.42 -5.59
N LEU A 204 26.96 0.77 -4.44
CA LEU A 204 27.64 1.49 -3.36
C LEU A 204 28.77 0.66 -2.76
N GLY A 205 28.56 -0.64 -2.57
CA GLY A 205 29.61 -1.58 -2.14
C GLY A 205 30.71 -1.74 -3.19
N ASN A 206 30.34 -1.99 -4.45
CA ASN A 206 31.29 -2.17 -5.57
C ASN A 206 32.12 -0.90 -5.84
N GLY A 207 31.53 0.28 -5.61
CA GLY A 207 32.22 1.56 -5.74
C GLY A 207 33.06 1.95 -4.52
N GLY A 208 33.14 1.12 -3.48
CA GLY A 208 33.88 1.43 -2.25
C GLY A 208 33.33 2.63 -1.48
N MET A 209 32.06 2.99 -1.70
CA MET A 209 31.40 4.14 -1.09
C MET A 209 30.81 3.82 0.28
N LEU A 210 30.74 2.54 0.64
CA LEU A 210 30.39 2.05 1.97
C LEU A 210 31.60 1.33 2.57
N SER A 211 32.17 1.89 3.64
CA SER A 211 33.25 1.28 4.41
C SER A 211 32.71 0.80 5.76
N LEU A 212 33.02 -0.44 6.12
CA LEU A 212 32.68 -1.04 7.41
C LEU A 212 33.92 -0.97 8.30
N GLU A 213 33.88 -0.15 9.35
CA GLU A 213 34.93 -0.14 10.37
C GLU A 213 34.47 -0.93 11.60
N GLU A 214 35.19 -2.02 11.92
CA GLU A 214 35.04 -2.71 13.20
C GLU A 214 35.68 -1.85 14.30
N GLY A 215 34.90 -1.47 15.31
CA GLY A 215 35.40 -0.72 16.46
C GLY A 215 36.38 -1.55 17.28
N VAL A 216 37.68 -1.48 16.98
CA VAL A 216 38.73 -2.10 17.80
C VAL A 216 38.93 -1.24 19.05
N ILE A 217 38.60 -1.78 20.23
CA ILE A 217 38.90 -1.14 21.51
C ILE A 217 40.43 -1.16 21.71
N ASP A 218 41.06 0.01 21.64
CA ASP A 218 42.50 0.15 21.89
C ASP A 218 42.81 0.05 23.39
N ALA A 219 43.17 -1.14 23.84
CA ALA A 219 43.54 -1.46 25.21
C ALA A 219 44.83 -0.77 25.70
N THR A 220 45.54 -0.03 24.86
CA THR A 220 46.76 0.70 25.26
C THR A 220 46.48 2.11 25.78
N THR A 221 45.27 2.63 25.59
CA THR A 221 44.82 3.93 26.09
C THR A 221 44.22 3.85 27.49
N ASP A 222 44.32 4.93 28.27
CA ASP A 222 43.75 4.99 29.63
C ASP A 222 42.22 4.88 29.64
N GLU A 223 41.56 5.20 28.51
CA GLU A 223 40.12 4.97 28.32
C GLU A 223 39.81 3.51 27.99
N GLY A 224 40.63 2.84 27.16
CA GLY A 224 40.50 1.41 26.86
C GLY A 224 40.72 0.50 28.07
N LYS A 225 41.66 0.86 28.97
CA LYS A 225 41.88 0.12 30.23
C LYS A 225 40.70 0.22 31.18
N LYS A 226 40.07 1.41 31.29
CA LYS A 226 38.89 1.61 32.13
C LYS A 226 37.69 0.81 31.61
N GLN A 227 37.49 0.77 30.30
CA GLN A 227 36.43 -0.02 29.69
C GLN A 227 36.68 -1.53 29.89
N MET A 228 37.93 -1.99 29.83
CA MET A 228 38.28 -3.39 30.08
C MET A 228 38.12 -3.81 31.55
N GLU A 229 38.53 -2.97 32.50
CA GLU A 229 38.29 -3.19 33.94
C GLU A 229 36.79 -3.21 34.27
N GLU A 230 35.99 -2.38 33.60
CA GLU A 230 34.55 -2.34 33.80
C GLU A 230 33.87 -3.61 33.29
N ILE A 231 34.31 -4.15 32.13
CA ILE A 231 33.83 -5.41 31.55
C ILE A 231 34.21 -6.62 32.41
N GLU A 232 35.44 -6.69 32.95
CA GLU A 232 35.85 -7.77 33.86
C GLU A 232 35.02 -7.78 35.15
N ARG A 233 34.71 -6.60 35.68
CA ARG A 233 33.95 -6.46 36.93
C ARG A 233 32.48 -6.82 36.77
N THR A 234 31.87 -6.53 35.62
CA THR A 234 30.44 -6.76 35.40
C THR A 234 30.13 -8.05 34.66
N HIS A 235 31.14 -8.70 34.05
CA HIS A 235 30.96 -9.81 33.09
C HIS A 235 29.95 -9.47 31.97
N ALA A 236 29.71 -8.18 31.74
CA ALA A 236 28.71 -7.67 30.82
C ALA A 236 29.28 -6.47 30.05
N MET A 237 29.18 -6.54 28.72
CA MET A 237 29.72 -5.53 27.83
C MET A 237 28.91 -4.22 27.92
N PRO A 238 29.55 -3.04 27.89
CA PRO A 238 28.84 -1.77 27.89
C PRO A 238 28.01 -1.62 26.60
N GLY A 239 26.71 -1.40 26.75
CA GLY A 239 25.74 -1.30 25.64
C GLY A 239 24.56 -2.27 25.74
N GLN A 240 24.66 -3.32 26.57
CA GLN A 240 23.56 -4.24 26.81
C GLN A 240 22.67 -3.73 27.96
N LYS A 241 21.86 -2.70 27.69
CA LYS A 241 20.75 -2.31 28.58
C LYS A 241 19.48 -2.17 27.77
N GLY A 242 18.63 -3.19 27.85
CA GLY A 242 17.22 -3.10 27.50
C GLY A 242 16.68 -4.35 26.82
N GLU A 243 16.33 -5.37 27.61
CA GLU A 243 15.08 -6.12 27.42
C GLU A 243 14.69 -6.78 28.76
N GLU A 244 13.44 -6.59 29.14
CA GLU A 244 12.90 -6.54 30.51
C GLU A 244 12.61 -7.91 31.17
N GLU A 245 12.50 -7.84 32.51
CA GLU A 245 11.90 -8.81 33.42
C GLU A 245 10.52 -9.34 32.96
N ARG A 246 10.22 -10.63 33.18
CA ARG A 246 9.10 -11.10 34.05
C ARG A 246 8.99 -12.63 34.17
N VAL A 247 9.17 -13.07 35.43
CA VAL A 247 8.30 -13.96 36.24
C VAL A 247 8.00 -15.40 35.75
N VAL A 248 8.41 -16.37 36.57
CA VAL A 248 7.61 -17.58 36.84
C VAL A 248 7.44 -17.69 38.36
N GLU A 249 6.28 -17.26 38.87
CA GLU A 249 5.76 -17.71 40.16
C GLU A 249 5.42 -19.19 40.03
N VAL A 250 5.99 -20.02 40.90
CA VAL A 250 5.65 -21.43 41.01
C VAL A 250 4.68 -21.55 42.19
N ASP A 251 3.42 -21.85 41.88
CA ASP A 251 2.44 -22.35 42.84
C ASP A 251 2.95 -23.71 43.37
N GLU A 252 3.35 -23.76 44.64
CA GLU A 252 3.53 -25.03 45.37
C GLU A 252 2.26 -25.35 46.14
N MET A 253 1.75 -26.55 45.89
CA MET A 253 0.68 -27.22 46.62
C MET A 253 1.08 -27.47 48.07
N ASP A 254 0.22 -27.08 49.02
CA ASP A 254 -0.22 -27.93 50.15
C ASP A 254 -1.54 -27.40 50.75
#